data_AF-A0A1E1J8L4-F1
#
_entry.id   AF-A0A1E1J8L4-F1
#
_cell.length_a   1.000
_cell.length_b   1.000
_cell.length_c   1.000
_cell.angle_alpha   90.00
_cell.angle_beta   90.00
_cell.angle_gamma   90.00
#
_symmetry.space_group_name_H-M   'P 1'
#
loop_
_entity.id
_entity.type
_entity.pdbx_description
1 polymer ?
#
loop_
_entity_poly.entity_id
_entity_poly.type
_entity_poly.pdbx_seq_one_letter_code
_entity_poly.pdbx_strand_id
1 'polypeptide(L)'
;MEFIEVTNVAFPVGLEHTRRTLLRLFERVQSVEDIVVDVRQSRAMISFTESSAAQEALVLLDGFPLFGRALCLHVSPPPASPIRGYIVATKPSKYLLVRNTPYLTVVVKLKHIAGVVAITSAGVNSCFVVAESVEDTILLKEVLLSHPSRWGTEVFVSYLRKLP
;
A
#
# COMPACT_ATOMS: atom_id res chain seq x y z
N MET A 1 -6.33 11.57 -10.71
CA MET A 1 -6.43 10.64 -9.57
C MET A 1 -6.59 11.46 -8.32
N GLU A 2 -7.71 11.29 -7.64
CA GLU A 2 -7.94 11.88 -6.32
C GLU A 2 -7.92 10.78 -5.26
N PHE A 3 -7.51 11.15 -4.05
CA PHE A 3 -7.37 10.25 -2.92
C PHE A 3 -8.27 10.71 -1.78
N ILE A 4 -8.98 9.76 -1.18
CA ILE A 4 -9.69 9.97 0.08
C ILE A 4 -8.93 9.23 1.17
N GLU A 5 -8.66 9.93 2.26
CA GLU A 5 -8.32 9.32 3.53
C GLU A 5 -9.60 9.01 4.30
N VAL A 6 -9.78 7.74 4.63
CA VAL A 6 -10.83 7.23 5.50
C VAL A 6 -10.19 6.95 6.85
N THR A 7 -10.68 7.61 7.89
CA THR A 7 -10.24 7.39 9.27
C THR A 7 -11.33 6.67 10.07
N ASN A 8 -10.96 6.22 11.27
CA ASN A 8 -11.82 5.42 12.16
C ASN A 8 -12.19 4.02 11.61
N VAL A 9 -11.33 3.46 10.75
CA VAL A 9 -11.53 2.14 10.15
C VAL A 9 -11.27 1.04 11.20
N ALA A 10 -12.21 0.11 11.34
CA ALA A 10 -12.08 -1.05 12.23
C ALA A 10 -11.69 -2.34 11.46
N PHE A 11 -10.96 -3.23 12.14
CA PHE A 11 -10.47 -4.50 11.59
C PHE A 11 -10.93 -5.72 12.41
N PRO A 12 -12.25 -5.93 12.62
CA PRO A 12 -12.74 -6.98 13.51
C PRO A 12 -12.44 -8.41 13.01
N VAL A 13 -12.41 -8.61 11.69
CA VAL A 13 -12.19 -9.92 11.06
C VAL A 13 -10.77 -10.05 10.47
N GLY A 14 -10.15 -8.92 10.13
CA GLY A 14 -8.80 -8.86 9.56
C GLY A 14 -8.68 -7.84 8.43
N LEU A 15 -7.43 -7.53 8.07
CA LEU A 15 -7.09 -6.48 7.09
C LEU A 15 -7.73 -6.71 5.72
N GLU A 16 -7.56 -7.89 5.13
CA GLU A 16 -8.05 -8.16 3.77
C GLU A 16 -9.58 -8.18 3.71
N HIS A 17 -10.24 -8.64 4.77
CA HIS A 17 -11.70 -8.60 4.83
C HIS A 17 -12.20 -7.15 4.88
N THR A 18 -11.63 -6.32 5.76
CA THR A 18 -11.96 -4.89 5.81
C THR A 18 -11.66 -4.20 4.49
N ARG A 19 -10.51 -4.47 3.86
CA ARG A 19 -10.13 -3.90 2.56
C ARG A 19 -11.14 -4.24 1.46
N ARG A 20 -11.59 -5.50 1.38
CA ARG A 20 -12.62 -5.93 0.41
C ARG A 20 -13.97 -5.29 0.69
N THR A 21 -14.33 -5.11 1.96
CA THR A 21 -15.59 -4.46 2.33
C THR A 21 -15.57 -2.97 1.99
N LEU A 22 -14.46 -2.28 2.24
CA LEU A 22 -14.24 -0.91 1.77
C LEU A 22 -14.34 -0.84 0.25
N LEU A 23 -13.67 -1.75 -0.47
CA LEU A 23 -13.76 -1.80 -1.94
C LEU A 23 -15.22 -1.85 -2.42
N ARG A 24 -16.00 -2.80 -1.90
CA ARG A 24 -17.42 -2.94 -2.27
C ARG A 24 -18.27 -1.73 -1.90
N LEU A 25 -17.93 -1.02 -0.82
CA LEU A 25 -18.65 0.17 -0.40
C LEU A 25 -18.38 1.34 -1.35
N PHE A 26 -17.11 1.59 -1.64
CA PHE A 26 -16.69 2.73 -2.47
C PHE A 26 -16.91 2.51 -3.96
N GLU A 27 -16.90 1.26 -4.45
CA GLU A 27 -17.31 0.90 -5.82
C GLU A 27 -18.78 1.23 -6.12
N ARG A 28 -19.63 1.41 -5.09
CA ARG A 28 -21.01 1.88 -5.30
C ARG A 28 -21.10 3.36 -5.68
N VAL A 29 -20.07 4.13 -5.35
CA VAL A 29 -19.96 5.52 -5.75
C VAL A 29 -19.38 5.55 -7.16
N GLN A 30 -18.17 5.01 -7.31
CA GLN A 30 -17.34 5.16 -8.51
C GLN A 30 -16.26 4.07 -8.57
N SER A 31 -15.62 3.92 -9.73
CA SER A 31 -14.57 2.91 -9.92
C SER A 31 -13.34 3.20 -9.05
N VAL A 32 -13.06 2.28 -8.12
CA VAL A 32 -11.90 2.36 -7.23
C VAL A 32 -10.68 1.79 -7.91
N GLU A 33 -9.60 2.56 -7.91
CA GLU A 33 -8.34 2.12 -8.49
C GLU A 33 -7.49 1.34 -7.48
N ASP A 34 -7.30 1.84 -6.26
CA ASP A 34 -6.46 1.19 -5.25
C ASP A 34 -6.94 1.54 -3.84
N ILE A 35 -6.67 0.64 -2.88
CA ILE A 35 -6.98 0.84 -1.46
C ILE A 35 -5.78 0.44 -0.63
N VAL A 36 -5.10 1.44 -0.05
CA VAL A 36 -3.98 1.23 0.88
C VAL A 36 -4.51 1.32 2.30
N VAL A 37 -4.28 0.30 3.12
CA VAL A 37 -4.78 0.26 4.51
C VAL A 37 -3.61 0.41 5.49
N ASP A 38 -3.76 1.28 6.48
CA ASP A 38 -2.86 1.41 7.62
C ASP A 38 -3.56 0.99 8.91
N VAL A 39 -3.26 -0.23 9.37
CA VAL A 39 -3.82 -0.80 10.60
C VAL A 39 -3.38 -0.02 11.83
N ARG A 40 -2.13 0.47 11.85
CA ARG A 40 -1.57 1.14 13.04
C ARG A 40 -2.27 2.44 13.34
N GLN A 41 -2.73 3.12 12.30
CA GLN A 41 -3.42 4.40 12.41
C GLN A 41 -4.95 4.27 12.32
N SER A 42 -5.48 3.06 12.07
CA SER A 42 -6.89 2.84 11.78
C SER A 42 -7.39 3.68 10.60
N ARG A 43 -6.60 3.72 9.52
CA ARG A 43 -6.86 4.52 8.32
C ARG A 43 -6.83 3.68 7.05
N ALA A 44 -7.50 4.15 6.02
CA ALA A 44 -7.37 3.64 4.66
C ALA A 44 -7.31 4.81 3.68
N MET A 45 -6.45 4.70 2.68
CA MET A 45 -6.39 5.61 1.55
C MET A 45 -7.04 4.94 0.36
N ILE A 46 -7.98 5.62 -0.28
CA ILE A 46 -8.71 5.12 -1.44
C ILE A 46 -8.40 6.02 -2.61
N SER A 47 -7.93 5.44 -3.71
CA SER A 47 -7.69 6.17 -4.96
C SER A 47 -8.76 5.83 -5.98
N PHE A 48 -9.34 6.84 -6.61
CA PHE A 48 -10.33 6.67 -7.67
C PHE A 48 -9.73 6.91 -9.04
N THR A 49 -10.33 6.29 -10.05
CA THR A 49 -9.98 6.56 -11.46
C THR A 49 -10.36 7.98 -11.86
N GLU A 50 -11.52 8.44 -11.42
CA GLU A 50 -12.04 9.78 -11.72
C GLU A 50 -11.79 10.75 -10.57
N SER A 51 -11.57 12.02 -10.91
CA SER A 51 -11.34 13.07 -9.91
C SER A 51 -12.61 13.43 -9.15
N SER A 52 -13.77 13.54 -9.81
CA SER A 52 -15.05 13.88 -9.15
C SER A 52 -15.50 12.86 -8.10
N ALA A 53 -15.04 11.62 -8.21
CA ALA A 53 -15.42 10.52 -7.32
C ALA A 53 -15.11 10.80 -5.84
N ALA A 54 -14.03 11.54 -5.54
CA ALA A 54 -13.65 11.78 -4.15
C ALA A 54 -14.65 12.69 -3.43
N GLN A 55 -15.11 13.73 -4.12
CA GLN A 55 -16.13 14.64 -3.62
C GLN A 55 -17.46 13.92 -3.40
N GLU A 56 -17.88 13.10 -4.37
CA GLU A 56 -19.13 12.34 -4.28
C GLU A 56 -19.11 11.33 -3.11
N ALA A 57 -18.00 10.60 -2.95
CA ALA A 57 -17.84 9.66 -1.86
C ALA A 57 -17.84 10.35 -0.50
N LEU A 58 -17.27 11.55 -0.38
CA LEU A 58 -17.32 12.35 0.84
C LEU A 58 -18.77 12.74 1.18
N VAL A 59 -19.58 13.13 0.20
CA VAL A 59 -20.99 13.49 0.42
C VAL A 59 -21.83 12.26 0.83
N LEU A 60 -21.56 11.10 0.26
CA LEU A 60 -22.42 9.91 0.42
C LEU A 60 -22.01 9.00 1.59
N LEU A 61 -20.72 8.94 1.92
CA LEU A 61 -20.15 7.93 2.82
C LEU A 61 -19.52 8.53 4.08
N ASP A 62 -19.40 9.86 4.20
CA ASP A 62 -18.98 10.45 5.47
C ASP A 62 -20.00 10.18 6.58
N GLY A 63 -19.51 9.71 7.73
CA GLY A 63 -20.35 9.22 8.82
C GLY A 63 -20.94 7.81 8.62
N PHE A 64 -20.66 7.13 7.50
CA PHE A 64 -21.22 5.80 7.23
C PHE A 64 -20.80 4.78 8.31
N PRO A 65 -21.74 4.06 8.93
CA PRO A 65 -21.41 3.09 9.97
C PRO A 65 -20.86 1.81 9.35
N LEU A 66 -19.56 1.55 9.56
CA LEU A 66 -18.88 0.32 9.16
C LEU A 66 -18.35 -0.40 10.41
N PHE A 67 -18.73 -1.66 10.60
CA PHE A 67 -18.31 -2.48 11.75
C PHE A 67 -18.52 -1.79 13.11
N GLY A 68 -19.63 -1.06 13.27
CA GLY A 68 -19.99 -0.36 14.50
C GLY A 68 -19.26 0.96 14.74
N ARG A 69 -18.48 1.46 13.76
CA ARG A 69 -17.83 2.79 13.81
C ARG A 69 -18.26 3.63 12.62
N ALA A 70 -18.55 4.90 12.85
CA ALA A 70 -18.78 5.86 11.78
C ALA A 70 -17.44 6.19 11.10
N LEU A 71 -17.37 6.01 9.77
CA LEU A 71 -16.22 6.42 8.98
C LEU A 71 -16.13 7.94 8.93
N CYS A 72 -14.92 8.46 8.88
CA CYS A 72 -14.66 9.89 8.66
C CYS A 72 -13.81 10.05 7.40
N LEU A 73 -14.33 10.76 6.39
CA LEU A 73 -13.71 10.90 5.08
C LEU A 73 -13.14 12.29 4.90
N HIS A 74 -11.91 12.35 4.39
CA HIS A 74 -11.23 13.60 4.04
C HIS A 74 -10.54 13.46 2.69
N VAL A 75 -10.63 14.50 1.85
CA VAL A 75 -9.79 14.60 0.66
C VAL A 75 -8.34 14.74 1.11
N SER A 76 -7.47 13.89 0.58
CA SER A 76 -6.09 13.74 1.06
C SER A 76 -5.10 13.75 -0.11
N PRO A 77 -3.86 14.20 0.10
CA PRO A 77 -2.79 13.94 -0.86
C PRO A 77 -2.52 12.44 -1.02
N PRO A 78 -1.83 12.04 -2.10
CA PRO A 78 -1.46 10.65 -2.32
C PRO A 78 -0.65 10.04 -1.14
N PRO A 79 -0.70 8.71 -0.97
CA PRO A 79 0.01 8.03 0.12
C PRO A 79 1.52 8.21 -0.01
N ALA A 80 2.09 8.87 1.00
CA ALA A 80 3.48 9.28 1.00
C ALA A 80 4.43 8.08 0.90
N SER A 81 5.34 8.15 -0.06
CA SER A 81 6.52 7.27 -0.14
C SER A 81 7.75 8.04 0.34
N PRO A 82 8.70 7.39 1.04
CA PRO A 82 10.02 7.97 1.29
C PRO A 82 10.82 8.19 -0.01
N ILE A 83 10.40 7.60 -1.12
CA ILE A 83 11.06 7.71 -2.42
C ILE A 83 10.37 8.79 -3.24
N ARG A 84 11.12 9.84 -3.58
CA ARG A 84 10.62 10.98 -4.35
C ARG A 84 10.06 10.52 -5.70
N GLY A 85 8.88 11.02 -6.06
CA GLY A 85 8.19 10.68 -7.31
C GLY A 85 7.42 9.36 -7.28
N TYR A 86 7.35 8.67 -6.13
CA TYR A 86 6.59 7.45 -5.96
C TYR A 86 5.52 7.60 -4.87
N ILE A 87 4.49 6.78 -4.96
CA ILE A 87 3.42 6.64 -3.96
C ILE A 87 3.29 5.18 -3.55
N VAL A 88 2.82 4.94 -2.33
CA VAL A 88 2.56 3.57 -1.86
C VAL A 88 1.28 3.05 -2.52
N ALA A 89 1.33 1.82 -3.00
CA ALA A 89 0.22 1.16 -3.68
C ALA A 89 0.05 -0.28 -3.16
N THR A 90 -1.16 -0.83 -3.31
CA THR A 90 -1.38 -2.28 -3.13
C THR A 90 -1.39 -3.05 -4.44
N LYS A 91 -1.66 -2.37 -5.56
CA LYS A 91 -1.55 -2.98 -6.89
C LYS A 91 -0.09 -3.35 -7.20
N PRO A 92 0.17 -4.58 -7.72
CA PRO A 92 1.49 -4.98 -8.17
C PRO A 92 2.08 -4.01 -9.19
N SER A 93 3.38 -3.78 -9.09
CA SER A 93 4.13 -2.87 -9.96
C SER A 93 5.60 -3.27 -9.93
N LYS A 94 6.40 -2.79 -10.90
CA LYS A 94 7.84 -3.08 -10.99
C LYS A 94 8.69 -2.55 -9.81
N TYR A 95 8.08 -1.81 -8.88
CA TYR A 95 8.77 -1.11 -7.82
C TYR A 95 8.27 -1.58 -6.44
N LEU A 96 9.21 -1.86 -5.55
CA LEU A 96 8.95 -2.31 -4.20
C LEU A 96 9.67 -1.41 -3.19
N LEU A 97 9.00 -1.18 -2.07
CA LEU A 97 9.58 -0.61 -0.87
C LEU A 97 9.63 -1.68 0.21
N VAL A 98 10.83 -2.03 0.63
CA VAL A 98 11.08 -2.90 1.78
C VAL A 98 11.35 -2.02 2.99
N ARG A 99 10.69 -2.28 4.12
CA ARG A 99 10.92 -1.59 5.40
C ARG A 99 11.25 -2.60 6.50
N ASN A 100 11.84 -2.09 7.58
CA ASN A 100 12.31 -2.86 8.73
C ASN A 100 13.33 -3.96 8.37
N THR A 101 14.10 -3.76 7.31
CA THR A 101 15.15 -4.68 6.88
C THR A 101 16.37 -3.89 6.40
N PRO A 102 17.59 -4.25 6.83
CA PRO A 102 18.78 -3.54 6.43
C PRO A 102 19.13 -3.87 4.97
N TYR A 103 19.75 -2.91 4.28
CA TYR A 103 20.13 -3.03 2.88
C TYR A 103 20.91 -4.31 2.54
N LEU A 104 21.96 -4.61 3.31
CA LEU A 104 22.79 -5.80 3.07
C LEU A 104 21.98 -7.11 3.14
N THR A 105 20.98 -7.20 4.02
CA THR A 105 20.12 -8.39 4.10
C THR A 105 19.24 -8.52 2.86
N VAL A 106 18.70 -7.41 2.35
CA VAL A 106 17.91 -7.43 1.10
C VAL A 106 18.80 -7.85 -0.07
N VAL A 107 20.00 -7.26 -0.20
CA VAL A 107 20.95 -7.62 -1.26
C VAL A 107 21.31 -9.10 -1.21
N VAL A 108 21.66 -9.64 -0.04
CA VAL A 108 22.02 -11.06 0.10
C VAL A 108 20.84 -11.97 -0.23
N LYS A 109 19.62 -11.64 0.21
CA LYS A 109 18.42 -12.43 -0.08
C LYS A 109 18.09 -12.44 -1.58
N LEU A 110 18.25 -11.31 -2.25
CA LEU A 110 17.87 -11.15 -3.64
C LEU A 110 19.00 -11.46 -4.64
N LYS A 111 20.23 -11.69 -4.15
CA LYS A 111 21.43 -11.92 -4.99
C LYS A 111 21.27 -13.02 -6.04
N HIS A 112 20.49 -14.05 -5.73
CA HIS A 112 20.33 -15.24 -6.56
C HIS A 112 18.99 -15.30 -7.29
N ILE A 113 18.18 -14.24 -7.20
CA ILE A 113 16.87 -14.17 -7.86
C ILE A 113 17.03 -13.39 -9.16
N ALA A 114 16.63 -14.01 -10.28
CA ALA A 114 16.60 -13.35 -11.58
C ALA A 114 15.53 -12.24 -11.62
N GLY A 115 15.66 -11.29 -12.54
CA GLY A 115 14.69 -10.20 -12.72
C GLY A 115 14.85 -9.02 -11.75
N VAL A 116 15.86 -9.01 -10.87
CA VAL A 116 16.19 -7.83 -10.05
C VAL A 116 17.08 -6.88 -10.85
N VAL A 117 16.57 -5.68 -11.12
CA VAL A 117 17.30 -4.65 -11.90
C VAL A 117 18.17 -3.80 -10.98
N ALA A 118 17.62 -3.36 -9.85
CA ALA A 118 18.34 -2.49 -8.92
C ALA A 118 17.84 -2.65 -7.48
N ILE A 119 18.75 -2.51 -6.52
CA ILE A 119 18.47 -2.40 -5.10
C ILE A 119 19.17 -1.14 -4.60
N THR A 120 18.44 -0.20 -4.01
CA THR A 120 19.03 1.02 -3.43
C THR A 120 18.54 1.22 -1.99
N SER A 121 19.38 1.85 -1.17
CA SER A 121 18.98 2.23 0.20
C SER A 121 18.00 3.40 0.15
N ALA A 122 16.90 3.30 0.88
CA ALA A 122 15.84 4.32 0.95
C ALA A 122 15.71 4.92 2.35
N GLY A 123 16.74 4.81 3.19
CA GLY A 123 16.76 5.24 4.59
C GLY A 123 17.26 4.17 5.56
N VAL A 124 17.07 4.43 6.86
CA VAL A 124 17.45 3.46 7.91
C VAL A 124 16.49 2.27 7.86
N ASN A 125 17.02 1.08 7.60
CA ASN A 125 16.24 -0.16 7.48
C ASN A 125 15.12 -0.11 6.41
N SER A 126 15.33 0.66 5.35
CA SER A 126 14.43 0.70 4.19
C SER A 126 15.22 0.57 2.89
N CYS A 127 14.64 -0.15 1.93
CA CYS A 127 15.26 -0.41 0.64
C CYS A 127 14.23 -0.24 -0.48
N PHE A 128 14.69 0.33 -1.57
CA PHE A 128 13.97 0.36 -2.83
C PHE A 128 14.47 -0.78 -3.70
N VAL A 129 13.54 -1.56 -4.25
CA VAL A 129 13.85 -2.64 -5.17
C VAL A 129 13.11 -2.39 -6.47
N VAL A 130 13.83 -2.50 -7.58
CA VAL A 130 13.30 -2.40 -8.94
C VAL A 130 13.47 -3.75 -9.60
N ALA A 131 12.38 -4.30 -10.12
CA ALA A 131 12.42 -5.52 -10.91
C ALA A 131 12.17 -5.26 -12.39
N GLU A 132 12.49 -6.25 -13.21
CA GLU A 132 12.36 -6.21 -14.66
C GLU A 132 10.89 -6.26 -15.08
N SER A 133 10.11 -7.14 -14.45
CA SER A 133 8.68 -7.35 -14.72
C SER A 133 7.82 -7.20 -13.44
N VAL A 134 6.49 -7.19 -13.62
CA VAL A 134 5.56 -7.13 -12.47
C VAL A 134 5.46 -8.51 -11.81
N GLU A 135 5.56 -9.56 -12.62
CA GLU A 135 5.59 -10.96 -12.20
C GLU A 135 6.76 -11.21 -11.24
N ASP A 136 7.95 -10.71 -11.58
CA ASP A 136 9.13 -10.80 -10.72
C ASP A 136 8.90 -10.11 -9.37
N THR A 137 8.24 -8.95 -9.34
CA THR A 137 7.98 -8.27 -8.06
C THR A 137 7.04 -9.03 -7.13
N ILE A 138 6.10 -9.79 -7.68
CA ILE A 138 5.20 -10.62 -6.88
C ILE A 138 6.02 -11.73 -6.19
N LEU A 139 6.87 -12.41 -6.96
CA LEU A 139 7.77 -13.45 -6.44
C LEU A 139 8.76 -12.89 -5.41
N LEU A 140 9.39 -11.75 -5.72
CA LEU A 140 10.33 -11.07 -4.81
C LEU A 140 9.65 -10.70 -3.50
N LYS A 141 8.41 -10.20 -3.55
CA LYS A 141 7.64 -9.85 -2.36
C LYS A 141 7.38 -11.08 -1.48
N GLU A 142 7.00 -12.22 -2.07
CA GLU A 142 6.80 -13.48 -1.33
C GLU A 142 8.09 -13.99 -0.67
N VAL A 143 9.22 -13.96 -1.40
CA VAL A 143 10.54 -14.34 -0.86
C VAL A 143 10.93 -13.43 0.31
N LEU A 144 10.72 -12.12 0.19
CA LEU A 144 11.06 -11.17 1.23
C LEU A 144 10.19 -11.33 2.49
N LEU A 145 8.91 -11.67 2.31
CA LEU A 145 7.95 -11.87 3.41
C LEU A 145 8.09 -13.24 4.10
N SER A 146 8.46 -14.29 3.37
CA SER A 146 8.59 -15.66 3.90
C SER A 146 9.72 -15.83 4.92
N HIS A 147 10.69 -14.92 4.94
CA HIS A 147 11.84 -15.00 5.81
C HIS A 147 11.85 -13.82 6.78
N PRO A 148 11.50 -14.01 8.07
CA PRO A 148 11.58 -12.95 9.06
C PRO A 148 13.00 -12.37 9.11
N SER A 149 13.11 -11.10 9.51
CA SER A 149 14.44 -10.52 9.69
C SER A 149 15.20 -11.36 10.73
N ARG A 150 16.53 -11.44 10.62
CA ARG A 150 17.37 -12.13 11.61
C ARG A 150 17.21 -11.58 13.04
N TRP A 151 16.59 -10.41 13.18
CA TRP A 151 16.35 -9.72 14.44
C TRP A 151 14.91 -9.88 14.96
N GLY A 152 14.11 -10.78 14.36
CA GLY A 152 12.73 -11.01 14.77
C GLY A 152 11.79 -9.83 14.45
N THR A 153 12.25 -8.86 13.66
CA THR A 153 11.40 -7.75 13.21
C THR A 153 10.62 -8.14 11.97
N GLU A 154 9.32 -7.82 11.97
CA GLU A 154 8.46 -8.01 10.80
C GLU A 154 8.96 -7.17 9.62
N VAL A 155 9.19 -7.84 8.49
CA VAL A 155 9.57 -7.22 7.23
C VAL A 155 8.29 -6.72 6.55
N PHE A 156 8.24 -5.44 6.23
CA PHE A 156 7.11 -4.87 5.49
C PHE A 156 7.52 -4.64 4.04
N VAL A 157 6.73 -5.15 3.11
CA VAL A 157 6.95 -4.98 1.68
C VAL A 157 5.71 -4.37 1.04
N SER A 158 5.87 -3.18 0.45
CA SER A 158 4.80 -2.45 -0.22
C SER A 158 5.14 -2.25 -1.69
N TYR A 159 4.14 -2.25 -2.57
CA TYR A 159 4.34 -1.84 -3.97
C TYR A 159 4.41 -0.32 -4.04
N LEU A 160 5.15 0.17 -5.03
CA LEU A 160 5.27 1.60 -5.29
C LEU A 160 4.83 1.92 -6.71
N ARG A 161 4.00 2.94 -6.88
CA ARG A 161 3.66 3.45 -8.19
C ARG A 161 4.37 4.77 -8.43
N LYS A 162 4.95 4.94 -9.62
CA LYS A 162 5.53 6.21 -10.05
C LYS A 162 4.39 7.20 -10.37
N LEU A 163 4.46 8.40 -9.82
CA LEU A 163 3.56 9.48 -10.22
C LEU A 163 3.95 9.96 -11.62
N PRO A 164 2.97 10.21 -12.52
CA PRO A 164 3.23 10.79 -13.84
C PRO A 164 3.81 12.20 -13.74
#